data_AF-A0A1W9QSC1-F1
#
_entry.id   AF-A0A1W9QSC1-F1
#
_cell.length_a   1.000
_cell.length_b   1.000
_cell.length_c   1.000
_cell.angle_alpha   90.00
_cell.angle_beta   90.00
_cell.angle_gamma   90.00
#
_symmetry.space_group_name_H-M   'P 1'
#
loop_
_entity.id
_entity.type
_entity.pdbx_description
1 polymer ?
#
loop_
_entity_poly.entity_id
_entity_poly.type
_entity_poly.pdbx_seq_one_letter_code
_entity_poly.pdbx_strand_id
1 'polypeptide(L)'
;MSQSKARVENVDFFLEGENLVINYDIDKSKTGESFNVTMNILTTAGKKISAFALTGDIGPGVYGGKGKRIVWDLNKDNVYIDDEISVEVFIEPEMADEPSKPAKTVRAVSVGGALLRSAIFPGWGNRYVKGGGAYWLMGLVGYGAVGGSVYMNNQTEQAYQDYKESVDVTERDQLFKDAEEYQKNQEYLMYAAAGIWAIDLIWTGIQAGNANKKAKRSKVDMGYYYNPEVRGPMLVVTYKF
;
A
#
# COMPACT_ATOMS: atom_id res chain seq x y z
N MET A 1 -10.25 7.93 21.30
CA MET A 1 -10.74 6.76 20.54
C MET A 1 -11.09 5.67 21.54
N SER A 2 -12.34 5.21 21.60
CA SER A 2 -12.74 4.13 22.52
C SER A 2 -12.36 2.80 21.88
N GLN A 3 -11.40 2.09 22.44
CA GLN A 3 -11.09 0.71 22.07
C GLN A 3 -12.34 -0.17 22.22
N SER A 4 -12.58 -1.09 21.28
CA SER A 4 -13.66 -2.08 21.38
C SER A 4 -13.42 -2.98 22.59
N LYS A 5 -14.50 -3.37 23.27
CA LYS A 5 -14.49 -4.36 24.36
C LYS A 5 -15.01 -5.73 23.92
N ALA A 6 -15.31 -5.88 22.62
CA ALA A 6 -15.84 -7.11 22.08
C ALA A 6 -14.84 -8.26 22.21
N ARG A 7 -15.36 -9.46 22.42
CA ARG A 7 -14.57 -10.68 22.50
C ARG A 7 -15.35 -11.87 22.00
N VAL A 8 -14.63 -12.86 21.49
CA VAL A 8 -15.21 -14.14 21.08
C VAL A 8 -15.48 -14.98 22.32
N GLU A 9 -16.66 -15.60 22.38
CA GLU A 9 -17.07 -16.55 23.42
C GLU A 9 -17.79 -17.76 22.79
N ASN A 10 -17.97 -18.83 23.57
CA ASN A 10 -18.76 -20.01 23.21
C ASN A 10 -18.35 -20.64 21.87
N VAL A 11 -17.05 -20.73 21.60
CA VAL A 11 -16.54 -21.41 20.41
C VAL A 11 -16.79 -22.92 20.57
N ASP A 12 -17.64 -23.46 19.70
CA ASP A 12 -17.80 -24.90 19.50
C ASP A 12 -17.49 -25.26 18.05
N PHE A 13 -17.23 -26.53 17.82
CA PHE A 13 -17.18 -27.04 16.46
C PHE A 13 -17.56 -28.53 16.43
N PHE A 14 -18.08 -28.96 15.29
CA PHE A 14 -18.42 -30.35 15.03
C PHE A 14 -18.28 -30.67 13.54
N LEU A 15 -18.15 -31.96 13.23
CA LEU A 15 -18.17 -32.45 11.86
C LEU A 15 -19.59 -32.77 11.43
N GLU A 16 -20.00 -32.22 10.30
CA GLU A 16 -21.28 -32.49 9.64
C GLU A 16 -21.00 -33.02 8.22
N GLY A 17 -20.83 -34.33 8.12
CA GLY A 17 -20.38 -34.98 6.89
C GLY A 17 -18.95 -34.57 6.54
N GLU A 18 -18.77 -33.90 5.42
CA GLU A 18 -17.48 -33.40 4.92
C GLU A 18 -17.20 -31.94 5.33
N ASN A 19 -18.04 -31.36 6.18
CA ASN A 19 -17.89 -30.00 6.65
C ASN A 19 -17.47 -29.96 8.11
N LEU A 20 -16.52 -29.08 8.44
CA LEU A 20 -16.27 -28.64 9.80
C LEU A 20 -17.13 -27.38 10.06
N VAL A 21 -18.10 -27.52 10.96
CA VAL A 21 -18.97 -26.43 11.39
C VAL A 21 -18.42 -25.86 12.67
N ILE A 22 -18.23 -24.54 12.72
CA ILE A 22 -17.69 -23.81 13.87
C ILE A 22 -18.73 -22.77 14.28
N ASN A 23 -19.24 -22.87 15.51
CA ASN A 23 -20.16 -21.87 16.06
C ASN A 23 -19.44 -21.02 17.10
N TYR A 24 -19.79 -19.74 17.17
CA TYR A 24 -19.23 -18.81 18.15
C TYR A 24 -20.14 -17.62 18.40
N ASP A 25 -19.87 -16.89 19.47
CA ASP A 25 -20.55 -15.65 19.82
C ASP A 25 -19.55 -14.48 19.84
N ILE A 26 -20.01 -13.28 19.45
CA ILE A 26 -19.28 -12.03 19.64
C ILE A 26 -19.99 -11.21 20.73
N ASP A 27 -19.54 -11.36 21.97
CA ASP A 27 -20.11 -10.69 23.14
C ASP A 27 -19.50 -9.30 23.37
N LYS A 28 -20.20 -8.44 24.11
CA LYS A 28 -19.79 -7.07 24.48
C LYS A 28 -19.52 -6.12 23.30
N SER A 29 -20.02 -6.47 22.13
CA SER A 29 -20.08 -5.60 20.96
C SER A 29 -21.12 -4.50 21.14
N LYS A 30 -20.87 -3.32 20.57
CA LYS A 30 -21.84 -2.23 20.51
C LYS A 30 -22.80 -2.44 19.34
N THR A 31 -24.01 -1.89 19.44
CA THR A 31 -24.98 -1.91 18.33
C THR A 31 -24.38 -1.25 17.09
N GLY A 32 -24.38 -1.97 15.96
CA GLY A 32 -23.83 -1.51 14.68
C GLY A 32 -22.32 -1.69 14.53
N GLU A 33 -21.63 -2.32 15.49
CA GLU A 33 -20.22 -2.67 15.38
C GLU A 33 -20.05 -3.93 14.51
N SER A 34 -19.18 -3.85 13.50
CA SER A 34 -18.77 -4.98 12.68
C SER A 34 -17.31 -5.36 12.95
N PHE A 35 -16.96 -6.58 12.61
CA PHE A 35 -15.67 -7.18 12.89
C PHE A 35 -15.16 -7.91 11.65
N ASN A 36 -13.85 -7.90 11.48
CA ASN A 36 -13.16 -8.82 10.60
C ASN A 36 -12.87 -10.11 11.39
N VAL A 37 -13.56 -11.18 11.02
CA VAL A 37 -13.46 -12.48 11.69
C VAL A 37 -12.43 -13.34 10.96
N THR A 38 -11.44 -13.84 11.68
CA THR A 38 -10.47 -14.80 11.15
C THR A 38 -10.40 -16.02 12.07
N MET A 39 -9.85 -17.12 11.58
CA MET A 39 -9.71 -18.33 12.38
C MET A 39 -8.39 -19.04 12.12
N ASN A 40 -7.92 -19.77 13.12
CA ASN A 40 -6.81 -20.69 13.03
C ASN A 40 -7.27 -22.09 13.44
N ILE A 41 -6.82 -23.09 12.68
CA ILE A 41 -7.01 -24.49 13.02
C ILE A 41 -5.63 -25.10 13.23
N LEU A 42 -5.43 -25.72 14.39
CA LEU A 42 -4.16 -26.28 14.84
C LEU A 42 -4.35 -27.75 15.18
N THR A 43 -3.42 -28.61 14.79
CA THR A 43 -3.37 -29.98 15.33
C THR A 43 -2.80 -29.99 16.75
N THR A 44 -2.93 -31.08 17.48
CA THR A 44 -2.27 -31.29 18.79
C THR A 44 -0.75 -31.13 18.75
N ALA A 45 -0.13 -31.32 17.58
CA ALA A 45 1.29 -31.04 17.35
C ALA A 45 1.61 -29.55 17.11
N GLY A 46 0.61 -28.66 17.19
CA GLY A 46 0.75 -27.22 16.94
C GLY A 46 0.89 -26.86 15.45
N LYS A 47 0.66 -27.81 14.54
CA LYS A 47 0.74 -27.56 13.10
C LYS A 47 -0.53 -26.85 12.63
N LYS A 48 -0.36 -25.69 11.99
CA LYS A 48 -1.47 -24.95 11.39
C LYS A 48 -2.00 -25.66 10.14
N ILE A 49 -3.31 -25.85 10.08
CA ILE A 49 -4.03 -26.32 8.90
C ILE A 49 -4.56 -25.10 8.16
N SER A 50 -4.33 -25.04 6.85
CA SER A 50 -4.81 -23.93 6.03
C SER A 50 -6.21 -24.26 5.51
N ALA A 51 -7.19 -23.43 5.89
CA ALA A 51 -8.57 -23.53 5.44
C ALA A 51 -8.86 -22.41 4.43
N PHE A 52 -9.36 -22.77 3.25
CA PHE A 52 -9.63 -21.87 2.14
C PHE A 52 -11.10 -21.90 1.72
N ALA A 53 -11.73 -23.08 1.71
CA ALA A 53 -13.13 -23.26 1.32
C ALA A 53 -14.10 -22.92 2.47
N LEU A 54 -14.06 -21.65 2.91
CA LEU A 54 -14.81 -21.13 4.04
C LEU A 54 -16.05 -20.36 3.62
N THR A 55 -17.14 -20.54 4.37
CA THR A 55 -18.42 -19.85 4.17
C THR A 55 -19.06 -19.50 5.51
N GLY A 56 -20.01 -18.57 5.52
CA GLY A 56 -20.73 -18.13 6.73
C GLY A 56 -20.18 -16.82 7.31
N ASP A 57 -20.22 -16.69 8.63
CA ASP A 57 -19.79 -15.51 9.39
C ASP A 57 -18.25 -15.45 9.49
N ILE A 58 -17.56 -15.21 8.38
CA ILE A 58 -16.10 -15.12 8.33
C ILE A 58 -15.64 -13.99 7.41
N GLY A 59 -14.52 -13.36 7.74
CA GLY A 59 -14.00 -12.20 7.04
C GLY A 59 -14.64 -10.88 7.51
N PRO A 60 -14.60 -9.82 6.70
CA PRO A 60 -15.07 -8.50 7.07
C PRO A 60 -16.61 -8.38 7.12
N GLY A 61 -17.11 -7.40 7.87
CA GLY A 61 -18.52 -7.04 7.93
C GLY A 61 -19.39 -7.90 8.84
N VAL A 62 -18.80 -8.74 9.70
CA VAL A 62 -19.57 -9.60 10.61
C VAL A 62 -20.02 -8.78 11.81
N TYR A 63 -21.33 -8.59 11.96
CA TYR A 63 -21.88 -7.86 13.10
C TYR A 63 -21.77 -8.64 14.41
N GLY A 64 -21.58 -7.90 15.50
CA GLY A 64 -21.66 -8.46 16.85
C GLY A 64 -22.97 -9.22 17.13
N GLY A 65 -22.93 -10.14 18.09
CA GLY A 65 -24.09 -10.94 18.51
C GLY A 65 -23.82 -12.43 18.58
N LYS A 66 -24.87 -13.20 18.87
CA LYS A 66 -24.81 -14.64 19.11
C LYS A 66 -25.12 -15.48 17.89
N GLY A 67 -24.72 -16.76 17.92
CA GLY A 67 -25.08 -17.78 16.93
C GLY A 67 -24.38 -17.57 15.59
N LYS A 68 -23.13 -17.11 15.62
CA LYS A 68 -22.31 -16.99 14.40
C LYS A 68 -21.83 -18.36 13.98
N ARG A 69 -21.75 -18.58 12.67
CA ARG A 69 -21.44 -19.89 12.10
C ARG A 69 -20.46 -19.77 10.94
N ILE A 70 -19.34 -20.47 11.04
CA ILE A 70 -18.38 -20.68 9.95
C ILE A 70 -18.50 -22.14 9.51
N VAL A 71 -18.54 -22.37 8.20
CA VAL A 71 -18.54 -23.70 7.63
C VAL A 71 -17.32 -23.84 6.72
N TRP A 72 -16.50 -24.83 7.02
CA TRP A 72 -15.33 -25.20 6.24
C TRP A 72 -15.58 -26.53 5.50
N ASP A 73 -15.50 -26.49 4.18
CA ASP A 73 -15.62 -27.67 3.33
C ASP A 73 -14.26 -28.37 3.19
N LEU A 74 -14.09 -29.49 3.90
CA LEU A 74 -12.83 -30.21 3.98
C LEU A 74 -12.48 -30.90 2.65
N ASN A 75 -13.50 -31.37 1.92
CA ASN A 75 -13.32 -32.05 0.65
C ASN A 75 -12.80 -31.08 -0.42
N LYS A 76 -13.36 -29.87 -0.50
CA LYS A 76 -12.88 -28.84 -1.43
C LYS A 76 -11.42 -28.46 -1.22
N ASP A 77 -10.95 -28.50 0.03
CA ASP A 77 -9.55 -28.23 0.35
C ASP A 77 -8.67 -29.49 0.36
N ASN A 78 -9.25 -30.66 0.04
CA ASN A 78 -8.60 -31.98 0.08
C ASN A 78 -7.89 -32.23 1.43
N VAL A 79 -8.55 -31.84 2.52
CA VAL A 79 -8.09 -32.03 3.89
C VAL A 79 -8.85 -33.18 4.53
N TYR A 80 -8.11 -34.05 5.20
CA TYR A 80 -8.66 -35.11 6.03
C TYR A 80 -8.21 -34.86 7.47
N ILE A 81 -9.17 -34.86 8.40
CA ILE A 81 -8.90 -34.67 9.83
C ILE A 81 -8.91 -36.05 10.48
N ASP A 82 -7.72 -36.61 10.69
CA ASP A 82 -7.49 -37.86 11.42
C ASP A 82 -6.95 -37.64 12.84
N ASP A 83 -6.49 -36.42 13.13
CA ASP A 83 -5.99 -35.97 14.42
C ASP A 83 -6.98 -35.06 15.18
N GLU A 84 -6.81 -34.96 16.49
CA GLU A 84 -7.50 -33.95 17.29
C GLU A 84 -7.02 -32.54 16.92
N ILE A 85 -7.98 -31.62 16.78
CA ILE A 85 -7.75 -30.24 16.36
C ILE A 85 -8.24 -29.24 17.40
N SER A 86 -7.62 -28.07 17.42
CA SER A 86 -8.08 -26.88 18.13
C SER A 86 -8.47 -25.81 17.12
N VAL A 87 -9.60 -25.16 17.38
CA VAL A 87 -10.11 -24.05 16.56
C VAL A 87 -10.08 -22.77 17.39
N GLU A 88 -9.36 -21.77 16.91
CA GLU A 88 -9.27 -20.45 17.51
C GLU A 88 -9.90 -19.42 16.58
N VAL A 89 -10.88 -18.68 17.06
CA VAL A 89 -11.55 -17.61 16.30
C VAL A 89 -11.09 -16.26 16.85
N PHE A 90 -10.67 -15.38 15.95
CA PHE A 90 -10.18 -14.04 16.25
C PHE A 90 -11.09 -13.00 15.62
N ILE A 91 -11.27 -11.89 16.33
CA ILE A 91 -12.01 -10.73 15.82
C ILE A 91 -11.13 -9.50 15.90
N GLU A 92 -11.15 -8.71 14.84
CA GLU A 92 -10.59 -7.37 14.83
C GLU A 92 -11.75 -6.39 14.61
N PRO A 93 -11.94 -5.38 15.48
CA PRO A 93 -13.00 -4.40 15.30
C PRO A 93 -12.74 -3.66 13.99
N GLU A 94 -13.72 -3.70 13.10
CA GLU A 94 -13.76 -2.75 12.00
C GLU A 94 -14.11 -1.43 12.64
N MET A 95 -13.10 -0.57 12.83
CA MET A 95 -13.36 0.78 13.29
C MET A 95 -14.45 1.33 12.39
N ALA A 96 -15.58 1.75 12.98
CA ALA A 96 -16.62 2.47 12.27
C ALA A 96 -15.90 3.59 11.54
N ASP A 97 -15.71 3.37 10.25
CA ASP A 97 -14.84 4.20 9.46
C ASP A 97 -15.42 5.61 9.57
N GLU A 98 -14.60 6.59 9.99
CA GLU A 98 -14.69 7.88 9.32
C GLU A 98 -14.83 7.56 7.83
N PRO A 99 -15.90 8.03 7.18
CA PRO A 99 -16.45 7.49 5.93
C PRO A 99 -15.36 6.83 5.13
N SER A 100 -15.37 5.49 5.15
CA SER A 100 -14.31 4.64 4.60
C SER A 100 -13.86 5.31 3.32
N LYS A 101 -12.61 5.81 3.30
CA LYS A 101 -12.08 6.47 2.10
C LYS A 101 -12.36 5.47 0.99
N PRO A 102 -13.30 5.77 0.07
CA PRO A 102 -13.95 4.75 -0.74
C PRO A 102 -12.82 3.98 -1.39
N ALA A 103 -12.75 2.67 -1.15
CA ALA A 103 -11.64 1.80 -1.55
C ALA A 103 -11.07 2.33 -2.85
N LYS A 104 -9.95 3.09 -2.78
CA LYS A 104 -9.61 4.15 -3.76
C LYS A 104 -9.95 3.61 -5.13
N THR A 105 -11.10 4.01 -5.68
CA THR A 105 -11.51 3.56 -7.01
C THR A 105 -10.30 3.88 -7.86
N VAL A 106 -9.64 2.85 -8.41
CA VAL A 106 -8.39 3.05 -9.11
C VAL A 106 -8.76 3.84 -10.35
N ARG A 107 -8.74 5.17 -10.23
CA ARG A 107 -9.17 6.06 -11.30
C ARG A 107 -8.11 5.96 -12.37
N ALA A 108 -8.56 5.83 -13.60
CA ALA A 108 -7.68 6.08 -14.72
C ALA A 108 -7.12 7.50 -14.58
N VAL A 109 -5.80 7.63 -14.67
CA VAL A 109 -5.06 8.87 -14.55
C VAL A 109 -4.41 9.19 -15.89
N SER A 110 -4.42 10.47 -16.28
CA SER A 110 -3.69 10.91 -17.47
C SER A 110 -2.18 10.78 -17.22
N VAL A 111 -1.50 9.95 -18.02
CA VAL A 111 -0.04 9.77 -17.97
C VAL A 111 0.66 11.09 -18.29
N GLY A 112 0.25 11.78 -19.36
CA GLY A 112 0.80 13.08 -19.73
C GLY A 112 0.58 14.13 -18.64
N GLY A 113 -0.61 14.13 -18.01
CA GLY A 113 -0.89 15.01 -16.88
C GLY A 113 -0.03 14.72 -15.65
N ALA A 114 0.30 13.45 -15.39
CA ALA A 114 1.20 13.08 -14.30
C ALA A 114 2.64 13.51 -14.61
N LEU A 115 3.12 13.27 -15.84
CA LEU A 115 4.47 13.66 -16.27
C LEU A 115 4.68 15.18 -16.24
N LEU A 116 3.72 15.97 -16.74
CA LEU A 116 3.81 17.44 -16.70
C LEU A 116 3.96 17.97 -15.26
N ARG A 117 3.21 17.39 -14.31
CA ARG A 117 3.32 17.75 -12.89
C ARG A 117 4.70 17.42 -12.33
N SER A 118 5.23 16.25 -12.66
CA SER A 118 6.59 15.85 -12.26
C SER A 118 7.70 16.69 -12.90
N ALA A 119 7.50 17.17 -14.14
CA ALA A 119 8.44 18.07 -14.79
C ALA A 119 8.55 19.42 -14.06
N ILE A 120 7.41 19.95 -13.59
CA ILE A 120 7.38 21.20 -12.81
C ILE A 120 7.98 20.99 -11.42
N PHE A 121 7.57 19.92 -10.74
CA PHE A 121 8.01 19.62 -9.38
C PHE A 121 8.18 18.11 -9.19
N PRO A 122 9.42 17.62 -8.99
CA PRO A 122 9.68 16.20 -8.77
C PRO A 122 8.82 15.65 -7.64
N GLY A 123 8.14 14.54 -7.91
CA GLY A 123 7.26 13.85 -6.98
C GLY A 123 5.79 14.31 -7.01
N TRP A 124 5.46 15.42 -7.68
CA TRP A 124 4.07 15.88 -7.79
C TRP A 124 3.22 14.93 -8.64
N GLY A 125 3.75 14.45 -9.76
CA GLY A 125 3.08 13.45 -10.60
C GLY A 125 2.79 12.15 -9.84
N ASN A 126 3.78 11.64 -9.10
CA ASN A 126 3.62 10.46 -8.24
C ASN A 126 2.54 10.64 -7.16
N ARG A 127 2.49 11.80 -6.50
CA ARG A 127 1.45 12.14 -5.52
C ARG A 127 0.06 12.21 -6.16
N TYR A 128 -0.04 12.75 -7.37
CA TYR A 128 -1.29 12.79 -8.14
C TYR A 128 -1.80 11.38 -8.47
N VAL A 129 -0.91 10.45 -8.84
CA VAL A 129 -1.27 9.07 -9.18
C VAL A 129 -1.71 8.25 -7.95
N LYS A 130 -0.95 8.30 -6.85
CA LYS A 130 -1.21 7.47 -5.66
C LYS A 130 -2.14 8.13 -4.63
N GLY A 131 -2.33 9.44 -4.69
CA GLY A 131 -3.13 10.21 -3.74
C GLY A 131 -2.59 10.14 -2.30
N GLY A 132 -1.26 10.10 -2.12
CA GLY A 132 -0.60 10.00 -0.81
C GLY A 132 0.87 9.60 -0.90
N GLY A 133 1.58 9.66 0.23
CA GLY A 133 3.01 9.34 0.35
C GLY A 133 3.93 10.56 0.34
N ALA A 134 5.17 10.37 0.80
CA ALA A 134 6.16 11.43 0.98
C ALA A 134 6.90 11.82 -0.32
N TYR A 135 6.28 11.69 -1.49
CA TYR A 135 6.91 12.01 -2.78
C TYR A 135 7.34 13.48 -2.90
N TRP A 136 6.75 14.38 -2.11
CA TRP A 136 7.12 15.80 -2.06
C TRP A 136 8.59 16.01 -1.64
N LEU A 137 9.19 15.05 -0.92
CA LEU A 137 10.60 15.11 -0.53
C LEU A 137 11.53 15.14 -1.75
N MET A 138 11.16 14.49 -2.86
CA MET A 138 11.95 14.52 -4.09
C MET A 138 12.10 15.94 -4.62
N GLY A 139 11.02 16.71 -4.61
CA GLY A 139 11.07 18.11 -5.02
C GLY A 139 11.83 18.97 -4.02
N LEU A 140 11.74 18.72 -2.70
CA LEU A 140 12.55 19.44 -1.72
C LEU A 140 14.06 19.21 -1.97
N VAL A 141 14.48 17.96 -2.15
CA VAL A 141 15.89 17.63 -2.43
C VAL A 141 16.30 18.16 -3.80
N GLY A 142 15.47 18.02 -4.83
CA GLY A 142 15.75 18.51 -6.18
C GLY A 142 15.92 20.02 -6.24
N TYR A 143 14.98 20.79 -5.68
CA TYR A 143 15.11 22.25 -5.62
C TYR A 143 16.21 22.70 -4.66
N GLY A 144 16.48 21.96 -3.59
CA GLY A 144 17.63 22.19 -2.72
C GLY A 144 18.96 22.08 -3.48
N ALA A 145 19.08 21.07 -4.34
CA ALA A 145 20.26 20.90 -5.21
C ALA A 145 20.38 22.03 -6.24
N VAL A 146 19.29 22.44 -6.89
CA VAL A 146 19.30 23.61 -7.81
C VAL A 146 19.70 24.89 -7.08
N GLY A 147 19.08 25.17 -5.93
CA GLY A 147 19.38 26.35 -5.12
C GLY A 147 20.82 26.35 -4.60
N GLY A 148 21.31 25.20 -4.14
CA GLY A 148 22.71 25.04 -3.74
C GLY A 148 23.67 25.25 -4.92
N SER A 149 23.33 24.77 -6.11
CA SER A 149 24.12 24.98 -7.32
C SER A 149 24.22 26.47 -7.68
N VAL A 150 23.11 27.21 -7.64
CA VAL A 150 23.11 28.67 -7.86
C VAL A 150 23.94 29.39 -6.81
N TYR A 151 23.82 29.00 -5.53
CA TYR A 151 24.63 29.57 -4.46
C TYR A 151 26.13 29.36 -4.71
N MET A 152 26.53 28.13 -5.08
CA MET A 152 27.93 27.81 -5.38
C MET A 152 28.44 28.51 -6.65
N ASN A 153 27.58 28.74 -7.64
CA ASN A 153 27.93 29.54 -8.82
C ASN A 153 28.31 30.98 -8.41
N ASN A 154 27.51 31.60 -7.54
CA ASN A 154 27.81 32.94 -7.04
C ASN A 154 29.13 32.97 -6.26
N GLN A 155 29.43 31.94 -5.45
CA GLN A 155 30.69 31.84 -4.72
C GLN A 155 31.88 31.63 -5.66
N THR A 156 31.71 30.83 -6.71
CA THR A 156 32.71 30.64 -7.76
C THR A 156 33.05 31.97 -8.44
N GLU A 157 32.02 32.75 -8.80
CA GLU A 157 32.21 34.06 -9.42
C GLU A 157 32.94 35.03 -8.49
N GLN A 158 32.57 35.09 -7.21
CA GLN A 158 33.24 35.95 -6.23
C GLN A 158 34.71 35.57 -6.04
N ALA A 159 34.99 34.30 -5.70
CA ALA A 159 36.36 33.81 -5.52
C ALA A 159 37.22 34.02 -6.78
N TYR A 160 36.62 33.90 -7.97
CA TYR A 160 37.33 34.13 -9.23
C TYR A 160 37.60 35.61 -9.51
N GLN A 161 36.74 36.54 -9.09
CA GLN A 161 37.04 37.97 -9.18
C GLN A 161 38.11 38.37 -8.17
N ASP A 162 38.00 37.90 -6.91
CA ASP A 162 39.00 38.16 -5.88
C ASP A 162 40.39 37.64 -6.30
N TYR A 163 40.44 36.47 -6.95
CA TYR A 163 41.65 35.93 -7.57
C TYR A 163 42.30 36.91 -8.55
N LYS A 164 41.50 37.60 -9.39
CA LYS A 164 42.03 38.57 -10.37
C LYS A 164 42.53 39.85 -9.73
N GLU A 165 41.94 40.24 -8.60
CA GLU A 165 42.23 41.48 -7.89
C GLU A 165 43.37 41.34 -6.88
N SER A 166 43.58 40.16 -6.29
CA SER A 166 44.63 39.93 -5.30
C SER A 166 46.02 40.09 -5.91
N VAL A 167 46.89 40.83 -5.23
CA VAL A 167 48.30 41.04 -5.57
C VAL A 167 49.24 40.05 -4.88
N ASP A 168 48.79 39.39 -3.82
CA ASP A 168 49.58 38.37 -3.12
C ASP A 168 49.51 37.03 -3.85
N VAL A 169 50.67 36.45 -4.15
CA VAL A 169 50.75 35.20 -4.95
C VAL A 169 50.13 34.00 -4.22
N THR A 170 50.28 33.94 -2.90
CA THR A 170 49.76 32.83 -2.09
C THR A 170 48.25 32.92 -1.96
N GLU A 171 47.74 34.12 -1.68
CA GLU A 171 46.30 34.39 -1.63
C GLU A 171 45.63 34.13 -2.99
N ARG A 172 46.27 34.59 -4.07
CA ARG A 172 45.80 34.33 -5.43
C ARG A 172 45.71 32.83 -5.74
N ASP A 173 46.72 32.03 -5.39
CA ASP A 173 46.67 30.58 -5.62
C ASP A 173 45.55 29.89 -4.82
N GLN A 174 45.29 30.36 -3.59
CA GLN A 174 44.22 29.85 -2.75
C GLN A 174 42.84 30.18 -3.35
N LEU A 175 42.59 31.44 -3.72
CA LEU A 175 41.32 31.89 -4.31
C LEU A 175 40.99 31.16 -5.61
N PHE A 176 42.01 30.85 -6.41
CA PHE A 176 41.84 30.04 -7.61
C PHE A 176 41.38 28.62 -7.30
N LYS A 177 41.99 27.97 -6.30
CA LYS A 177 41.58 26.62 -5.86
C LYS A 177 40.17 26.61 -5.28
N ASP A 178 39.84 27.62 -4.48
CA ASP A 178 38.50 27.77 -3.90
C ASP A 178 37.45 27.92 -5.02
N ALA A 179 37.73 28.74 -6.04
CA ALA A 179 36.87 28.89 -7.21
C ALA A 179 36.67 27.55 -7.96
N GLU A 180 37.73 26.78 -8.19
CA GLU A 180 37.62 25.45 -8.80
C GLU A 180 36.79 24.48 -7.95
N GLU A 181 36.94 24.53 -6.62
CA GLU A 181 36.18 23.67 -5.71
C GLU A 181 34.68 24.03 -5.71
N TYR A 182 34.35 25.32 -5.63
CA TYR A 182 32.97 25.78 -5.73
C TYR A 182 32.34 25.40 -7.07
N GLN A 183 33.09 25.52 -8.17
CA GLN A 183 32.62 25.10 -9.49
C GLN A 183 32.31 23.60 -9.55
N LYS A 184 33.20 22.75 -9.03
CA LYS A 184 32.96 21.29 -8.98
C LYS A 184 31.72 20.95 -8.16
N ASN A 185 31.55 21.58 -7.00
CA ASN A 185 30.38 21.38 -6.14
C ASN A 185 29.08 21.86 -6.81
N GLN A 186 29.13 23.00 -7.51
CA GLN A 186 28.05 23.54 -8.32
C GLN A 186 27.61 22.55 -9.41
N GLU A 187 28.56 21.99 -10.15
CA GLU A 187 28.33 20.96 -11.17
C GLU A 187 27.72 19.69 -10.57
N TYR A 188 28.27 19.16 -9.47
CA TYR A 188 27.71 17.98 -8.80
C TYR A 188 26.26 18.17 -8.37
N LEU A 189 25.93 19.34 -7.81
CA LEU A 189 24.56 19.66 -7.41
C LEU A 189 23.63 19.78 -8.62
N MET A 190 24.09 20.36 -9.73
CA MET A 190 23.30 20.45 -10.96
C MET A 190 23.06 19.07 -11.57
N TYR A 191 24.07 18.20 -11.62
CA TYR A 191 23.92 16.82 -12.08
C TYR A 191 23.00 16.00 -11.17
N ALA A 192 23.11 16.18 -9.85
CA ALA A 192 22.21 15.54 -8.90
C ALA A 192 20.77 16.00 -9.13
N ALA A 193 20.52 17.30 -9.33
CA ALA A 193 19.22 17.82 -9.68
C ALA A 193 18.69 17.19 -10.98
N ALA A 194 19.47 17.21 -12.07
CA ALA A 194 19.07 16.59 -13.33
C ALA A 194 18.73 15.10 -13.18
N GLY A 195 19.54 14.36 -12.40
CA GLY A 195 19.30 12.96 -12.07
C GLY A 195 18.00 12.74 -11.31
N ILE A 196 17.69 13.59 -10.32
CA ILE A 196 16.43 13.55 -9.56
C ILE A 196 15.22 13.74 -10.48
N TRP A 197 15.26 14.71 -11.38
CA TRP A 197 14.17 14.95 -12.34
C TRP A 197 13.99 13.76 -13.30
N ALA A 198 15.09 13.22 -13.83
CA ALA A 198 15.04 12.07 -14.74
C ALA A 198 14.43 10.83 -14.07
N ILE A 199 14.89 10.50 -12.85
CA ILE A 199 14.36 9.37 -12.07
C ILE A 199 12.88 9.58 -11.76
N ASP A 200 12.47 10.78 -11.33
CA ASP A 200 11.07 11.04 -11.00
C ASP A 200 10.13 10.93 -12.21
N LEU A 201 10.55 11.43 -13.39
CA LEU A 201 9.77 11.31 -14.62
C LEU A 201 9.58 9.86 -15.04
N ILE A 202 10.65 9.06 -15.03
CA ILE A 202 10.59 7.62 -15.35
C ILE A 202 9.64 6.91 -14.38
N TRP A 203 9.82 7.13 -13.08
CA TRP A 203 9.03 6.48 -12.04
C TRP A 203 7.55 6.88 -12.13
N THR A 204 7.26 8.15 -12.38
CA THR A 204 5.90 8.68 -12.57
C THR A 204 5.21 8.05 -13.78
N GLY A 205 5.92 7.93 -14.92
CA GLY A 205 5.41 7.27 -16.11
C GLY A 205 5.01 5.82 -15.84
N ILE A 206 5.88 5.06 -15.18
CA ILE A 206 5.63 3.67 -14.78
C ILE A 206 4.42 3.58 -13.85
N GLN A 207 4.34 4.43 -12.82
CA GLN A 207 3.24 4.42 -11.87
C GLN A 207 1.89 4.76 -12.52
N ALA A 208 1.84 5.82 -13.34
CA ALA A 208 0.62 6.22 -14.04
C ALA A 208 0.15 5.12 -15.01
N GLY A 209 1.08 4.49 -15.74
CA GLY A 209 0.78 3.35 -16.59
C GLY A 209 0.20 2.17 -15.81
N ASN A 210 0.80 1.82 -14.67
CA ASN A 210 0.33 0.75 -13.80
C ASN A 210 -1.04 1.05 -13.17
N ALA A 211 -1.29 2.29 -12.78
CA ALA A 211 -2.60 2.73 -12.29
C ALA A 211 -3.69 2.54 -13.35
N ASN A 212 -3.41 2.90 -14.61
CA ASN A 212 -4.34 2.69 -15.72
C ASN A 212 -4.59 1.21 -16.04
N LYS A 213 -3.56 0.36 -15.98
CA LYS A 213 -3.72 -1.10 -16.15
C LYS A 213 -4.61 -1.68 -15.04
N LYS A 214 -4.41 -1.26 -13.78
CA LYS A 214 -5.23 -1.67 -12.64
C LYS A 214 -6.68 -1.17 -12.76
N ALA A 215 -6.88 0.09 -13.16
CA ALA A 215 -8.20 0.66 -13.42
C ALA A 215 -8.97 -0.11 -14.50
N LYS A 216 -8.27 -0.54 -15.57
CA LYS A 216 -8.87 -1.39 -16.62
C LYS A 216 -9.22 -2.79 -16.09
N ARG A 217 -8.35 -3.41 -15.29
CA ARG A 217 -8.63 -4.72 -14.66
C ARG A 217 -9.79 -4.65 -13.67
N SER A 218 -9.91 -3.59 -12.86
CA SER A 218 -11.00 -3.48 -11.88
C SER A 218 -12.39 -3.31 -12.51
N LYS A 219 -12.48 -3.00 -13.81
CA LYS A 219 -13.76 -2.98 -14.53
C LYS A 219 -14.27 -4.39 -14.89
N VAL A 220 -13.39 -5.38 -14.89
CA VAL A 220 -13.70 -6.77 -15.26
C VAL A 220 -13.32 -7.65 -14.08
N ASP A 221 -14.31 -8.05 -13.29
CA ASP A 221 -14.12 -9.03 -12.22
C ASP A 221 -14.60 -10.40 -12.70
N MET A 222 -13.85 -11.45 -12.40
CA MET A 222 -14.16 -12.83 -12.81
C MET A 222 -14.16 -13.70 -11.57
N GLY A 223 -15.37 -14.06 -11.12
CA GLY A 223 -15.58 -14.94 -9.99
C GLY A 223 -16.07 -16.31 -10.43
N TYR A 224 -15.85 -17.32 -9.59
CA TYR A 224 -16.52 -18.61 -9.69
C TYR A 224 -17.44 -18.75 -8.48
N TYR A 225 -18.67 -19.19 -8.69
CA TYR A 225 -19.54 -19.60 -7.59
C TYR A 225 -20.31 -20.87 -7.97
N TYR A 226 -20.62 -21.69 -6.97
CA TYR A 226 -21.37 -22.92 -7.16
C TYR A 226 -22.86 -22.62 -7.00
N ASN A 227 -23.65 -22.88 -8.05
CA ASN A 227 -25.10 -22.75 -7.95
C ASN A 227 -25.70 -24.12 -7.54
N PRO A 228 -26.27 -24.25 -6.33
CA PRO A 228 -26.82 -25.52 -5.85
C PRO A 228 -28.06 -25.99 -6.64
N GLU A 229 -28.79 -25.09 -7.30
CA GLU A 229 -29.97 -25.44 -8.12
C GLU A 229 -29.58 -26.11 -9.44
N VAL A 230 -28.45 -25.70 -10.02
CA VAL A 230 -27.96 -26.20 -11.31
C VAL A 230 -26.88 -27.27 -11.14
N ARG A 231 -26.48 -27.56 -9.89
CA ARG A 231 -25.42 -28.52 -9.51
C ARG A 231 -24.13 -28.35 -10.33
N GLY A 232 -23.75 -27.12 -10.64
CA GLY A 232 -22.62 -26.85 -11.54
C GLY A 232 -21.83 -25.59 -11.16
N PRO A 233 -20.53 -25.54 -11.50
CA PRO A 233 -19.74 -24.34 -11.37
C PRO A 233 -20.19 -23.30 -12.40
N MET A 234 -20.48 -22.09 -11.94
CA MET A 234 -20.78 -20.96 -12.83
C MET A 234 -19.64 -19.94 -12.79
N LEU A 235 -19.22 -19.51 -13.98
CA LEU A 235 -18.33 -18.37 -14.16
C LEU A 235 -19.17 -17.10 -14.19
N VAL A 236 -18.89 -16.17 -13.28
CA VAL A 236 -19.53 -14.85 -13.26
C VAL A 236 -18.51 -13.83 -13.73
N VAL A 237 -18.79 -13.22 -14.88
CA VAL A 237 -18.05 -12.07 -15.37
C VAL A 237 -18.85 -10.83 -14.99
N THR A 238 -18.36 -10.08 -14.01
CA THR A 238 -18.98 -8.81 -13.59
C THR A 238 -18.28 -7.67 -14.30
N TYR A 239 -19.02 -6.97 -15.17
CA TYR A 239 -18.55 -5.73 -15.80
C TYR A 239 -19.13 -4.53 -15.07
N LYS A 240 -18.28 -3.67 -14.50
CA LYS A 240 -18.69 -2.42 -13.86
C LYS A 240 -18.59 -1.27 -14.87
N PHE A 241 -19.75 -0.73 -15.27
CA PHE A 241 -19.87 0.41 -16.19
C PHE A 241 -19.30 1.69 -15.57
#